data_AF-A0AAE9ZVF0-F1
#
_entry.id   AF-A0AAE9ZVF0-F1
#
_cell.length_a   1.000
_cell.length_b   1.000
_cell.length_c   1.000
_cell.angle_alpha   90.00
_cell.angle_beta   90.00
_cell.angle_gamma   90.00
#
_symmetry.space_group_name_H-M   'P 1'
#
loop_
_entity.id
_entity.type
_entity.pdbx_description
1 polymer ?
#
loop_
_entity_poly.entity_id
_entity_poly.type
_entity_poly.pdbx_seq_one_letter_code
_entity_poly.pdbx_strand_id
1 'polypeptide(L)'
;MRRLNAPLILLCVASSILAGCQSVDRRINQHAEVFATLTPAEQARVRAGDIQVGDTLNMVQLAFGQPDEYDAFPISTGATRTTWTYFKTKYIKEASRLGKIDVQQNTAQVEDVYRVLYQITQQVTFIDDEVVHVRQPLREAQALAALGSR
;
A
#
# COMPACT_ATOMS: atom_id res chain seq x y z
N MET A 1 13.77 -46.57 10.38
CA MET A 1 13.52 -45.44 9.47
C MET A 1 12.00 -45.26 9.33
N ARG A 2 11.39 -44.37 10.13
CA ARG A 2 9.95 -44.07 10.06
C ARG A 2 9.70 -43.36 8.73
N ARG A 3 8.91 -43.97 7.85
CA ARG A 3 8.43 -43.31 6.63
C ARG A 3 7.48 -42.19 7.08
N LEU A 4 7.95 -40.94 7.05
CA LEU A 4 7.06 -39.80 7.21
C LEU A 4 6.12 -39.78 6.01
N ASN A 5 4.83 -39.92 6.28
CA ASN A 5 3.78 -39.94 5.27
C ASN A 5 3.75 -38.60 4.52
N ALA A 6 4.17 -38.63 3.26
CA ALA A 6 4.15 -37.51 2.32
C ALA A 6 2.81 -36.72 2.22
N PRO A 7 1.61 -37.31 2.38
CA PRO A 7 0.37 -36.52 2.29
C PRO A 7 0.14 -35.55 3.47
N LEU A 8 0.81 -35.75 4.62
CA LEU A 8 0.62 -34.87 5.79
C LEU A 8 1.41 -33.55 5.65
N ILE A 9 2.57 -33.59 4.97
CA ILE A 9 3.41 -32.41 4.75
C ILE A 9 2.78 -31.50 3.67
N LEU A 10 2.08 -32.09 2.69
CA LEU A 10 1.40 -31.34 1.62
C LEU A 10 0.21 -30.51 2.14
N LEU A 11 -0.48 -30.97 3.19
CA LEU A 11 -1.62 -30.28 3.79
C LEU A 11 -1.19 -29.07 4.64
N CYS A 12 -0.03 -29.13 5.29
CA CYS A 12 0.46 -28.03 6.12
C CYS A 12 1.00 -26.84 5.31
N VAL A 13 1.54 -27.07 4.11
CA VAL A 13 2.10 -25.99 3.26
C VAL A 13 1.00 -25.15 2.61
N ALA A 14 -0.18 -25.71 2.34
CA ALA A 14 -1.30 -24.99 1.72
C ALA A 14 -1.93 -23.93 2.64
N SER A 15 -1.83 -24.07 3.96
CA SER A 15 -2.44 -23.14 4.92
C SER A 15 -1.60 -21.91 5.24
N SER A 16 -0.34 -21.85 4.78
CA SER A 16 0.58 -20.77 5.16
C SER A 16 0.62 -19.59 4.18
N ILE A 17 -0.19 -19.60 3.11
CA ILE A 17 -0.16 -18.54 2.07
C ILE A 17 -1.00 -17.30 2.46
N LEU A 18 -1.79 -17.32 3.54
CA LEU A 18 -2.68 -16.19 3.92
C LEU A 18 -2.09 -15.18 4.91
N ALA A 19 -0.83 -15.35 5.35
CA ALA A 19 -0.17 -14.38 6.22
C ALA A 19 0.71 -13.44 5.39
N GLY A 20 0.16 -12.36 4.83
CA GLY A 20 1.04 -11.32 4.24
C GLY A 20 0.43 -10.14 3.51
N CYS A 21 -0.79 -10.19 3.00
CA CYS A 21 -1.47 -8.99 2.48
C CYS A 21 -2.59 -8.60 3.45
N GLN A 22 -2.45 -7.46 4.13
CA GLN A 22 -3.62 -6.83 4.74
C GLN A 22 -4.53 -6.34 3.61
N SER A 23 -5.43 -7.21 3.15
CA SER A 23 -6.50 -6.82 2.23
C SER A 23 -7.47 -5.87 2.93
N VAL A 24 -8.24 -5.12 2.13
CA VAL A 24 -9.33 -4.28 2.63
C VAL A 24 -10.32 -5.11 3.45
N ASP A 25 -10.64 -6.33 3.02
CA ASP A 25 -11.53 -7.24 3.76
C ASP A 25 -11.00 -7.58 5.15
N ARG A 26 -9.68 -7.78 5.30
CA ARG A 26 -9.09 -8.01 6.62
C ARG A 26 -9.28 -6.79 7.52
N ARG A 27 -9.07 -5.58 7.01
CA ARG A 27 -9.27 -4.33 7.78
C ARG A 27 -10.74 -4.12 8.14
N ILE A 28 -11.65 -4.37 7.21
CA ILE A 28 -13.10 -4.30 7.46
C ILE A 28 -13.50 -5.28 8.56
N ASN A 29 -13.00 -6.51 8.52
CA ASN A 29 -13.32 -7.50 9.56
C ASN A 29 -12.76 -7.11 10.94
N GLN A 30 -11.64 -6.39 10.99
CA GLN A 30 -11.05 -5.88 12.23
C GLN A 30 -11.80 -4.68 12.82
N HIS A 31 -12.46 -3.90 11.96
CA HIS A 31 -13.20 -2.68 12.33
C HIS A 31 -14.65 -2.77 11.85
N ALA A 32 -15.28 -3.94 12.07
CA ALA A 32 -16.58 -4.27 11.51
C ALA A 32 -17.68 -3.35 12.05
N GLU A 33 -17.58 -2.91 13.31
CA GLU A 33 -18.54 -1.96 13.88
C GLU A 33 -18.56 -0.62 13.14
N VAL A 34 -17.39 -0.09 12.78
CA VAL A 34 -17.26 1.16 12.02
C VAL A 34 -17.78 0.96 10.61
N PHE A 35 -17.42 -0.14 9.95
CA PHE A 35 -17.86 -0.39 8.58
C PHE A 35 -19.39 -0.57 8.49
N ALA A 36 -20.01 -1.14 9.54
CA ALA A 36 -21.45 -1.35 9.60
C ALA A 36 -22.26 -0.04 9.76
N THR A 37 -21.66 1.06 10.22
CA THR A 37 -22.35 2.37 10.29
C THR A 37 -22.42 3.08 8.95
N LEU A 38 -21.59 2.68 7.98
CA LEU A 38 -21.54 3.26 6.64
C LEU A 38 -22.77 2.84 5.81
N THR A 39 -23.26 3.75 4.97
CA THR A 39 -24.27 3.44 3.96
C THR A 39 -23.75 2.41 2.95
N PRO A 40 -24.64 1.66 2.26
CA PRO A 40 -24.20 0.69 1.25
C PRO A 40 -23.32 1.30 0.15
N ALA A 41 -23.58 2.56 -0.21
CA ALA A 41 -22.76 3.29 -1.18
C ALA A 41 -21.35 3.59 -0.64
N GLU A 42 -21.23 4.07 0.59
CA GLU A 42 -19.94 4.30 1.26
C GLU A 42 -19.16 3.00 1.44
N GLN A 43 -19.83 1.92 1.86
CA GLN A 43 -19.23 0.60 1.98
C GLN A 43 -18.62 0.13 0.65
N ALA A 44 -19.32 0.33 -0.47
CA ALA A 44 -18.82 -0.03 -1.78
C ALA A 44 -17.60 0.81 -2.18
N ARG A 45 -17.63 2.13 -1.92
CA ARG A 45 -16.51 3.04 -2.21
C ARG A 45 -15.27 2.70 -1.38
N VAL A 46 -15.43 2.54 -0.06
CA VAL A 46 -14.34 2.18 0.86
C VAL A 46 -13.71 0.84 0.46
N ARG A 47 -14.51 -0.17 0.08
CA ARG A 47 -14.00 -1.44 -0.46
C ARG A 47 -13.18 -1.26 -1.74
N ALA A 48 -13.60 -0.35 -2.62
CA ALA A 48 -12.89 -0.03 -3.85
C ALA A 48 -11.65 0.85 -3.63
N GLY A 49 -11.37 1.29 -2.40
CA GLY A 49 -10.31 2.25 -2.10
C GLY A 49 -10.59 3.64 -2.67
N ASP A 50 -11.87 4.00 -2.81
CA ASP A 50 -12.29 5.32 -3.25
C ASP A 50 -12.64 6.19 -2.03
N ILE A 51 -11.72 7.08 -1.68
CA ILE A 51 -11.85 8.06 -0.60
C ILE A 51 -12.09 9.44 -1.19
N GLN A 52 -13.02 10.17 -0.59
CA GLN A 52 -13.48 11.47 -1.06
C GLN A 52 -13.36 12.53 0.04
N VAL A 53 -13.46 13.79 -0.36
CA VAL A 53 -13.57 14.91 0.58
C VAL A 53 -14.85 14.74 1.40
N GLY A 54 -14.76 14.96 2.71
CA GLY A 54 -15.82 14.74 3.69
C GLY A 54 -15.83 13.34 4.32
N ASP A 55 -15.07 12.38 3.78
CA ASP A 55 -14.92 11.07 4.43
C ASP A 55 -14.17 11.23 5.77
N THR A 56 -14.40 10.30 6.70
CA THR A 56 -13.75 10.33 8.01
C THR A 56 -12.41 9.61 8.01
N LEU A 57 -11.53 9.94 8.96
CA LEU A 57 -10.27 9.21 9.21
C LEU A 57 -10.47 7.68 9.26
N ASN A 58 -11.55 7.24 9.90
CA ASN A 58 -11.88 5.81 10.01
C ASN A 58 -12.17 5.16 8.65
N MET A 59 -12.85 5.87 7.73
CA MET A 59 -13.07 5.38 6.37
C MET A 59 -11.74 5.25 5.61
N VAL A 60 -10.82 6.19 5.80
CA VAL A 60 -9.48 6.13 5.20
C VAL A 60 -8.68 4.96 5.77
N GLN A 61 -8.72 4.74 7.08
CA GLN A 61 -8.08 3.59 7.71
C GLN A 61 -8.65 2.26 7.20
N LEU A 62 -9.96 2.15 6.99
CA LEU A 62 -10.57 0.97 6.38
C LEU A 62 -10.07 0.75 4.95
N ALA A 63 -10.07 1.80 4.12
CA ALA A 63 -9.68 1.74 2.73
C ALA A 63 -8.19 1.44 2.53
N PHE A 64 -7.32 2.22 3.18
CA PHE A 64 -5.88 2.24 2.91
C PHE A 64 -5.02 1.67 4.04
N GLY A 65 -5.55 1.58 5.26
CA GLY A 65 -4.78 1.17 6.43
C GLY A 65 -3.92 2.30 6.99
N GLN A 66 -2.88 1.94 7.74
CA GLN A 66 -1.94 2.90 8.31
C GLN A 66 -1.06 3.51 7.21
N PRO A 67 -0.73 4.82 7.31
CA PRO A 67 0.14 5.47 6.34
C PRO A 67 1.59 5.04 6.53
N ASP A 68 2.38 5.22 5.47
CA ASP A 68 3.83 5.07 5.55
C ASP A 68 4.48 6.30 6.19
N GLU A 69 3.87 7.48 5.99
CA GLU A 69 4.30 8.74 6.59
C GLU A 69 3.10 9.53 7.14
N TYR A 70 3.29 10.07 8.34
CA TYR A 70 2.31 10.82 9.11
C TYR A 70 2.89 12.19 9.45
N ASP A 71 2.24 13.24 8.98
CA ASP A 71 2.59 14.63 9.28
C ASP A 71 1.41 15.33 9.95
N ALA A 72 1.62 15.98 11.10
CA ALA A 72 0.57 16.75 11.77
C ALA A 72 1.09 18.12 12.21
N PHE A 73 0.33 19.16 11.87
CA PHE A 73 0.67 20.54 12.18
C PHE A 73 -0.56 21.31 12.67
N PRO A 74 -0.45 22.10 13.76
CA PRO A 74 -1.50 23.04 14.13
C PRO A 74 -1.61 24.13 13.06
N ILE A 75 -2.84 24.56 12.77
CA ILE A 75 -3.10 25.67 11.85
C ILE A 75 -3.75 26.85 12.58
N SER A 76 -3.77 28.03 11.95
CA SER A 76 -4.20 29.30 12.57
C SER A 76 -5.64 29.30 13.10
N THR A 77 -6.47 28.36 12.65
CA THR A 77 -7.85 28.19 13.11
C THR A 77 -7.96 27.47 14.47
N GLY A 78 -6.84 26.96 15.01
CA GLY A 78 -6.83 26.14 16.22
C GLY A 78 -7.05 24.64 15.95
N ALA A 79 -7.42 24.28 14.72
CA ALA A 79 -7.53 22.89 14.26
C ALA A 79 -6.15 22.28 14.00
N THR A 80 -6.11 20.95 13.85
CA THR A 80 -4.90 20.23 13.43
C THR A 80 -5.04 19.76 12.00
N ARG A 81 -4.08 20.13 11.15
CA ARG A 81 -3.95 19.59 9.79
C ARG A 81 -3.06 18.36 9.83
N THR A 82 -3.62 17.21 9.48
CA THR A 82 -2.90 15.94 9.39
C THR A 82 -2.77 15.53 7.92
N THR A 83 -1.62 15.04 7.49
CA THR A 83 -1.41 14.48 6.15
C THR A 83 -0.84 13.09 6.26
N TRP A 84 -1.52 12.15 5.61
CA TRP A 84 -1.13 10.75 5.51
C TRP A 84 -0.63 10.49 4.10
N THR A 85 0.59 9.99 3.99
CA THR A 85 1.20 9.65 2.70
C THR A 85 1.47 8.16 2.62
N TYR A 86 1.10 7.57 1.48
CA TYR A 86 1.29 6.16 1.16
C TYR A 86 2.25 6.04 -0.03
N PHE A 87 3.22 5.14 0.08
CA PHE A 87 4.24 4.91 -0.92
C PHE A 87 4.17 3.49 -1.50
N LYS A 88 4.63 3.38 -2.74
CA LYS A 88 5.03 2.12 -3.33
C LYS A 88 6.50 2.18 -3.68
N THR A 89 7.26 1.24 -3.15
CA THR A 89 8.67 1.07 -3.51
C THR A 89 8.79 0.49 -4.91
N LYS A 90 9.57 1.16 -5.76
CA LYS A 90 9.98 0.68 -7.07
C LYS A 90 11.48 0.48 -7.10
N TYR A 91 11.89 -0.74 -7.47
CA TYR A 91 13.27 -1.08 -7.71
C TYR A 91 13.53 -1.01 -9.22
N ILE A 92 14.44 -0.13 -9.62
CA ILE A 92 14.87 -0.01 -11.02
C ILE A 92 16.29 -0.51 -11.09
N LYS A 93 16.52 -1.58 -11.85
CA LYS A 93 17.87 -2.08 -12.10
C LYS A 93 18.60 -1.11 -13.03
N GLU A 94 19.71 -0.56 -12.57
CA GLU A 94 20.50 0.41 -13.34
C GLU A 94 21.64 -0.26 -14.10
N ALA A 95 22.29 -1.23 -13.48
CA ALA A 95 23.42 -1.95 -14.08
C ALA A 95 23.58 -3.34 -13.48
N SER A 96 24.16 -4.24 -14.26
CA SER A 96 24.85 -5.44 -13.77
C SER A 96 26.33 -5.25 -13.99
N ARG A 97 27.14 -5.53 -12.97
CA ARG A 97 28.60 -5.45 -13.03
C ARG A 97 29.19 -6.80 -12.67
N LEU A 98 30.33 -7.12 -13.27
CA LEU A 98 31.15 -8.23 -12.77
C LEU A 98 31.81 -7.73 -11.48
N GLY A 99 31.47 -8.39 -10.38
CA GLY A 99 32.14 -8.26 -9.09
C GLY A 99 33.46 -9.03 -9.09
N LYS A 100 33.80 -9.65 -7.96
CA LYS A 100 35.04 -10.43 -7.85
C LYS A 100 35.01 -11.63 -8.80
N ILE A 101 36.10 -11.82 -9.53
CA ILE A 101 36.36 -13.01 -10.34
C ILE A 101 37.12 -14.00 -9.45
N ASP A 102 36.52 -15.17 -9.22
CA ASP A 102 37.23 -16.31 -8.63
C ASP A 102 37.96 -17.03 -9.77
N VAL A 103 39.26 -16.78 -9.86
CA VAL A 103 40.14 -17.37 -10.88
C VAL A 103 40.30 -18.88 -10.69
N GLN A 104 40.19 -19.39 -9.46
CA GLN A 104 40.32 -20.83 -9.19
C GLN A 104 39.05 -21.59 -9.56
N GLN A 105 37.88 -20.99 -9.36
CA GLN A 105 36.60 -21.61 -9.69
C GLN A 105 36.10 -21.25 -11.09
N ASN A 106 36.81 -20.35 -11.80
CA ASN A 106 36.39 -19.79 -13.08
C ASN A 106 34.96 -19.22 -13.03
N THR A 107 34.62 -18.56 -11.92
CA THR A 107 33.31 -17.92 -11.73
C THR A 107 33.47 -16.42 -11.54
N ALA A 108 32.52 -15.65 -12.06
CA ALA A 108 32.44 -14.22 -11.80
C ALA A 108 31.16 -13.94 -11.00
N GLN A 109 31.28 -13.20 -9.90
CA GLN A 109 30.10 -12.69 -9.21
C GLN A 109 29.45 -11.60 -10.05
N VAL A 110 28.12 -11.61 -10.16
CA VAL A 110 27.38 -10.51 -10.77
C VAL A 110 26.80 -9.66 -9.66
N GLU A 111 27.18 -8.40 -9.62
CA GLU A 111 26.61 -7.39 -8.73
C GLU A 111 25.56 -6.58 -9.49
N ASP A 112 24.33 -6.60 -9.00
CA ASP A 112 23.23 -5.82 -9.55
C ASP A 112 23.04 -4.52 -8.75
N VAL A 113 23.07 -3.39 -9.45
CA VAL A 113 22.84 -2.06 -8.86
C VAL A 113 21.40 -1.65 -9.12
N TYR A 114 20.68 -1.32 -8.05
CA TYR A 114 19.30 -0.85 -8.12
C TYR A 114 19.17 0.58 -7.61
N ARG A 115 18.39 1.40 -8.31
CA ARG A 115 17.81 2.63 -7.77
C ARG A 115 16.48 2.29 -7.11
N VAL A 116 16.33 2.69 -5.85
CA VAL A 116 15.08 2.55 -5.10
C VAL A 116 14.33 3.89 -5.17
N LEU A 117 13.11 3.86 -5.70
CA LEU A 117 12.22 5.02 -5.77
C LEU A 117 11.00 4.79 -4.87
N TYR A 118 10.67 5.79 -4.05
CA TYR A 118 9.40 5.84 -3.33
C TYR A 118 8.41 6.64 -4.16
N GLN A 119 7.38 5.95 -4.67
CA GLN A 119 6.34 6.59 -5.45
C GLN A 119 5.11 6.81 -4.57
N ILE A 120 4.66 8.05 -4.41
CA ILE A 120 3.39 8.36 -3.73
C ILE A 120 2.23 7.71 -4.51
N THR A 121 1.48 6.85 -3.84
CA THR A 121 0.28 6.21 -4.39
C THR A 121 -0.99 6.94 -3.96
N GLN A 122 -1.04 7.37 -2.70
CA GLN A 122 -2.12 8.16 -2.13
C GLN A 122 -1.53 9.19 -1.17
N GLN A 123 -2.16 10.35 -1.10
CA GLN A 123 -1.95 11.30 -0.03
C GLN A 123 -3.29 11.87 0.39
N VAL A 124 -3.59 11.82 1.68
CA VAL A 124 -4.88 12.25 2.24
C VAL A 124 -4.61 13.29 3.31
N THR A 125 -5.24 14.45 3.19
CA THR A 125 -5.14 15.53 4.18
C THR A 125 -6.45 15.64 4.94
N PHE A 126 -6.32 15.77 6.25
CA PHE A 126 -7.41 15.90 7.21
C PHE A 126 -7.35 17.25 7.91
N ILE A 127 -8.51 17.76 8.30
CA ILE A 127 -8.68 18.77 9.34
C ILE A 127 -9.69 18.21 10.33
N ASP A 128 -9.31 18.11 11.60
CA ASP A 128 -10.16 17.55 12.67
C ASP A 128 -10.80 16.19 12.28
N ASP A 129 -9.97 15.29 11.73
CA ASP A 129 -10.31 13.94 11.28
C ASP A 129 -11.26 13.82 10.07
N GLU A 130 -11.63 14.94 9.44
CA GLU A 130 -12.37 14.98 8.18
C GLU A 130 -11.43 15.18 6.99
N VAL A 131 -11.60 14.39 5.93
CA VAL A 131 -10.81 14.50 4.70
C VAL A 131 -11.14 15.80 3.98
N VAL A 132 -10.14 16.67 3.83
CA VAL A 132 -10.27 17.94 3.10
C VAL A 132 -9.60 17.90 1.73
N HIS A 133 -8.68 16.96 1.51
CA HIS A 133 -7.99 16.81 0.24
C HIS A 133 -7.51 15.37 0.03
N VAL A 134 -7.65 14.87 -1.20
CA VAL A 134 -7.18 13.54 -1.61
C VAL A 134 -6.38 13.71 -2.89
N ARG A 135 -5.14 13.20 -2.89
CA ARG A 135 -4.26 13.16 -4.04
C ARG A 135 -3.97 11.73 -4.44
N GLN A 136 -4.15 11.40 -5.71
CA GLN A 136 -3.89 10.09 -6.30
C GLN A 136 -3.13 10.25 -7.62
N PRO A 137 -1.80 10.44 -7.59
CA PRO A 137 -1.03 10.92 -8.74
C PRO A 137 -1.19 10.05 -10.00
N LEU A 138 -1.28 8.72 -9.84
CA LEU A 138 -1.49 7.81 -10.97
C LEU A 138 -2.87 7.97 -11.61
N ARG A 139 -3.92 8.09 -10.80
CA ARG A 139 -5.30 8.25 -11.28
C ARG A 139 -5.46 9.62 -11.96
N GLU A 140 -4.88 10.67 -11.37
CA GLU A 140 -4.81 12.02 -11.94
C GLU A 140 -4.09 12.01 -13.30
N ALA A 141 -2.91 11.39 -13.38
CA ALA A 141 -2.15 11.32 -14.62
C ALA A 141 -2.91 10.57 -15.73
N GLN A 142 -3.60 9.48 -15.39
CA GLN A 142 -4.44 8.73 -16.33
C GLN A 142 -5.63 9.56 -16.82
N ALA A 143 -6.29 10.30 -15.91
CA ALA A 143 -7.40 11.18 -16.26
C ALA A 143 -6.95 12.30 -17.21
N LEU A 144 -5.79 12.93 -16.93
CA LEU A 144 -5.20 13.95 -17.80
C LEU A 144 -4.84 13.40 -19.18
N ALA A 145 -4.23 12.21 -19.24
CA ALA A 145 -3.91 11.57 -20.52
C ALA A 145 -5.15 11.27 -21.37
N ALA A 146 -6.27 10.90 -20.73
CA ALA A 146 -7.55 10.66 -21.42
C ALA A 146 -8.23 11.94 -21.93
N LEU A 147 -7.90 13.11 -21.38
CA LEU A 147 -8.41 14.39 -21.87
C LEU A 147 -7.62 14.89 -23.09
N GLY A 148 -6.31 14.64 -23.14
CA GLY A 148 -5.44 15.03 -24.25
C GLY A 148 -5.54 14.15 -25.50
N SER A 149 -6.32 13.08 -25.46
CA SER A 149 -6.54 12.15 -26.60
C SER A 149 -7.85 12.40 -27.36
N ARG A 150 -8.54 13.52 -27.07
CA ARG A 150 -9.73 14.00 -27.77
C ARG A 150 -9.40 15.23 -28.62
#